data_AF-K4AJC0-F1
#
_entry.id   AF-K4AJC0-F1
#
_cell.length_a   1.000
_cell.length_b   1.000
_cell.length_c   1.000
_cell.angle_alpha   90.00
_cell.angle_beta   90.00
_cell.angle_gamma   90.00
#
_symmetry.space_group_name_H-M   'P 1'
#
loop_
_entity.id
_entity.type
_entity.pdbx_description
1 polymer ?
#
loop_
_entity_poly.entity_id
_entity_poly.type
_entity_poly.pdbx_seq_one_letter_code
_entity_poly.pdbx_strand_id
1 'polypeptide(L)'
;MMEEIFLHFSGPTSALPAMLQILAHFASAEALQFTPRLKDVLLRVLPILGNVRDGQRPVFANAFKCWCQAAWQYLGDAPSERPFDTDVMSFMNSVFELLIKVWMGSRDLKVRSSSVEALGEMVGLVTRSQLKSALPRIIPTMLDLCRKDPEVAFVASHSLHNLLNASLLSESGPPLLDFEELTVILVTLLPLVSVNNSKDEHYVSKGLKFLLDYFKSIMPHVNVCCGQLLWQEVPPKEQRASHSWLGRLVRIR
;
A
#
# COMPACT_ATOMS: atom_id res chain seq x y z
N MET A 1 -25.81 11.40 -15.80
CA MET A 1 -24.91 11.61 -14.65
C MET A 1 -23.45 11.24 -14.96
N MET A 2 -23.05 9.97 -15.16
CA MET A 2 -21.63 9.63 -15.43
C MET A 2 -21.17 10.07 -16.84
N GLU A 3 -22.04 9.96 -17.85
CA GLU A 3 -21.79 10.43 -19.23
C GLU A 3 -21.58 11.94 -19.34
N GLU A 4 -22.21 12.73 -18.47
CA GLU A 4 -22.04 14.19 -18.42
C GLU A 4 -20.69 14.57 -17.81
N ILE A 5 -20.20 13.82 -16.82
CA ILE A 5 -18.84 14.01 -16.27
C ILE A 5 -17.80 13.68 -17.34
N PHE A 6 -18.07 12.66 -18.17
CA PHE A 6 -17.16 12.21 -19.22
C PHE A 6 -16.95 13.24 -20.35
N LEU A 7 -17.91 14.12 -20.61
CA LEU A 7 -17.80 15.22 -21.58
C LEU A 7 -16.80 16.31 -21.17
N HIS A 8 -16.48 16.42 -19.88
CA HIS A 8 -15.61 17.47 -19.35
C HIS A 8 -14.14 17.06 -19.18
N PHE A 9 -13.78 15.82 -19.49
CA PHE A 9 -12.39 15.35 -19.50
C PHE A 9 -11.57 15.85 -20.72
N SER A 10 -12.20 16.58 -21.64
CA SER A 10 -11.55 17.23 -22.78
C SER A 10 -11.02 18.63 -22.40
N GLY A 11 -9.82 18.68 -21.79
CA GLY A 11 -9.04 19.93 -21.61
C GLY A 11 -8.56 20.20 -20.17
N PRO A 12 -7.67 21.21 -19.97
CA PRO A 12 -7.23 21.62 -18.64
C PRO A 12 -8.34 22.44 -17.96
N THR A 13 -9.39 21.74 -17.51
CA THR A 13 -10.51 22.35 -16.80
C THR A 13 -10.20 22.39 -15.30
N SER A 14 -10.51 23.51 -14.63
CA SER A 14 -10.37 23.64 -13.17
C SER A 14 -11.23 22.64 -12.38
N ALA A 15 -12.19 21.99 -13.04
CA ALA A 15 -13.12 21.01 -12.47
C ALA A 15 -12.55 19.59 -12.36
N LEU A 16 -11.42 19.29 -13.02
CA LEU A 16 -10.86 17.94 -13.11
C LEU A 16 -10.58 17.29 -11.74
N PRO A 17 -9.97 17.96 -10.74
CA PRO A 17 -9.82 17.39 -9.40
C PRO A 17 -11.15 17.04 -8.73
N ALA A 18 -12.18 17.88 -8.90
CA ALA A 18 -13.50 17.64 -8.33
C ALA A 18 -14.18 16.43 -8.98
N MET A 19 -14.07 16.28 -10.31
CA MET A 19 -14.58 15.11 -11.03
C MET A 19 -13.92 13.81 -10.57
N LEU A 20 -12.60 13.82 -10.37
CA LEU A 20 -11.87 12.68 -9.82
C LEU A 20 -12.31 12.34 -8.39
N GLN A 21 -12.56 13.34 -7.55
CA GLN A 21 -13.10 13.11 -6.22
C GLN A 21 -14.49 12.47 -6.28
N ILE A 22 -15.38 12.95 -7.15
CA ILE A 22 -16.71 12.35 -7.32
C ILE A 22 -16.60 10.87 -7.74
N LEU A 23 -15.73 10.57 -8.71
CA LEU A 23 -15.48 9.18 -9.13
C LEU A 23 -14.87 8.34 -8.01
N ALA A 24 -13.99 8.90 -7.17
CA ALA A 24 -13.42 8.23 -6.01
C ALA A 24 -14.49 7.87 -4.97
N HIS A 25 -15.37 8.82 -4.63
CA HIS A 25 -16.48 8.58 -3.70
C HIS A 25 -17.46 7.54 -4.26
N PHE A 26 -17.78 7.62 -5.55
CA PHE A 26 -18.64 6.64 -6.21
C PHE A 26 -18.00 5.24 -6.18
N ALA A 27 -16.70 5.12 -6.47
CA ALA A 27 -15.99 3.84 -6.36
C ALA A 27 -16.03 3.26 -4.94
N SER A 28 -15.84 4.10 -3.91
CA SER A 28 -15.89 3.66 -2.51
C SER A 28 -17.29 3.27 -2.03
N ALA A 29 -18.35 3.85 -2.60
CA ALA A 29 -19.74 3.55 -2.23
C ALA A 29 -20.33 2.37 -3.03
N GLU A 30 -19.96 2.26 -4.31
CA GLU A 30 -20.63 1.40 -5.29
C GLU A 30 -19.61 0.58 -6.10
N ALA A 31 -18.75 -0.18 -5.42
CA ALA A 31 -17.65 -0.93 -6.03
C ALA A 31 -18.09 -1.90 -7.14
N LEU A 32 -19.23 -2.56 -6.97
CA LEU A 32 -19.83 -3.47 -7.96
C LEU A 32 -20.26 -2.74 -9.25
N GLN A 33 -20.73 -1.49 -9.12
CA GLN A 33 -21.14 -0.68 -10.27
C GLN A 33 -19.97 0.05 -10.93
N PHE A 34 -18.95 0.41 -10.14
CA PHE A 34 -17.80 1.15 -10.60
C PHE A 34 -16.78 0.28 -11.34
N THR A 35 -16.39 -0.86 -10.76
CA THR A 35 -15.26 -1.67 -11.24
C THR A 35 -15.39 -2.11 -12.70
N PRO A 36 -16.58 -2.52 -13.21
CA PRO A 36 -16.76 -2.84 -14.63
C PRO A 36 -16.46 -1.67 -15.59
N ARG A 37 -16.51 -0.43 -15.09
CA ARG A 37 -16.25 0.81 -15.86
C ARG A 37 -14.84 1.35 -15.68
N LEU A 38 -14.00 0.69 -14.88
CA LEU A 38 -12.67 1.16 -14.53
C LEU A 38 -11.80 1.39 -15.78
N LYS A 39 -11.92 0.52 -16.79
CA LYS A 39 -11.18 0.66 -18.06
C LYS A 39 -11.43 2.01 -18.73
N ASP A 40 -12.69 2.43 -18.83
CA ASP A 40 -13.08 3.70 -19.45
C ASP A 40 -12.59 4.91 -18.65
N VAL A 41 -12.61 4.80 -17.31
CA VAL A 41 -12.07 5.84 -16.43
C VAL A 41 -10.56 5.98 -16.63
N LEU A 42 -9.82 4.87 -16.65
CA LEU A 42 -8.37 4.86 -16.85
C LEU A 42 -7.99 5.44 -18.22
N LEU A 43 -8.70 5.08 -19.29
CA LEU A 43 -8.46 5.61 -20.64
C LEU A 43 -8.53 7.14 -20.72
N ARG A 44 -9.41 7.76 -19.92
CA ARG A 44 -9.56 9.23 -19.89
C ARG A 44 -8.52 9.90 -18.99
N VAL A 45 -8.11 9.23 -17.92
CA VAL A 45 -7.24 9.81 -16.90
C VAL A 45 -5.77 9.62 -17.24
N LEU A 46 -5.38 8.50 -17.86
CA LEU A 46 -3.99 8.22 -18.22
C LEU A 46 -3.30 9.34 -19.05
N PRO A 47 -3.91 9.88 -20.13
CA PRO A 47 -3.25 10.86 -20.98
C PRO A 47 -2.86 12.16 -20.28
N ILE A 48 -3.53 12.48 -19.16
CA ILE A 48 -3.31 13.73 -18.42
C ILE A 48 -2.37 13.57 -17.22
N LEU A 49 -2.07 12.32 -16.80
CA LEU A 49 -1.29 12.06 -15.56
C LEU A 49 0.11 12.66 -15.57
N GLY A 50 0.79 12.63 -16.72
CA GLY A 50 2.15 13.18 -16.85
C GLY A 50 2.24 14.68 -16.57
N ASN A 51 1.12 15.41 -16.73
CA ASN A 51 1.04 16.86 -16.60
C ASN A 51 0.45 17.32 -15.26
N VAL A 52 0.14 16.40 -14.34
CA VAL A 52 -0.46 16.75 -13.04
C VAL A 52 0.55 17.48 -12.16
N ARG A 53 0.20 18.72 -11.79
CA ARG A 53 1.00 19.58 -10.90
C ARG A 53 0.98 19.06 -9.47
N ASP A 54 2.05 19.32 -8.71
CA ASP A 54 2.22 18.81 -7.34
C ASP A 54 1.00 19.02 -6.44
N GLY A 55 0.40 20.22 -6.45
CA GLY A 55 -0.78 20.52 -5.64
C GLY A 55 -2.04 19.68 -5.97
N GLN A 56 -2.11 19.06 -7.16
CA GLN A 56 -3.22 18.20 -7.59
C GLN A 56 -2.93 16.72 -7.37
N ARG A 57 -1.64 16.31 -7.30
CA ARG A 57 -1.24 14.89 -7.18
C ARG A 57 -1.91 14.15 -6.02
N PRO A 58 -2.12 14.73 -4.82
CA PRO A 58 -2.80 14.01 -3.75
C PRO A 58 -4.24 13.62 -4.08
N VAL A 59 -4.95 14.45 -4.85
CA VAL A 59 -6.32 14.16 -5.28
C VAL A 59 -6.35 13.00 -6.26
N PHE A 60 -5.42 12.98 -7.22
CA PHE A 60 -5.29 11.88 -8.17
C PHE A 60 -4.87 10.59 -7.47
N ALA A 61 -3.89 10.65 -6.57
CA ALA A 61 -3.44 9.50 -5.80
C ALA A 61 -4.60 8.90 -4.97
N ASN A 62 -5.38 9.74 -4.29
CA ASN A 62 -6.56 9.28 -3.58
C ASN A 62 -7.61 8.65 -4.50
N ALA A 63 -7.80 9.15 -5.72
CA ALA A 63 -8.71 8.54 -6.68
C ALA A 63 -8.25 7.12 -7.07
N PHE A 64 -6.97 6.95 -7.42
CA PHE A 64 -6.41 5.62 -7.71
C PHE A 64 -6.53 4.67 -6.52
N LYS A 65 -6.26 5.15 -5.30
CA LYS A 65 -6.48 4.37 -4.07
C LYS A 65 -7.91 3.84 -4.00
N CYS A 66 -8.91 4.71 -4.09
CA CYS A 66 -10.33 4.33 -4.03
C CYS A 66 -10.71 3.35 -5.15
N TRP A 67 -10.18 3.54 -6.36
CA TRP A 67 -10.45 2.65 -7.49
C TRP A 67 -9.84 1.25 -7.29
N CYS A 68 -8.65 1.17 -6.71
CA CYS A 68 -8.02 -0.11 -6.34
C CYS A 68 -8.78 -0.81 -5.22
N GLN A 69 -9.25 -0.07 -4.22
CA GLN A 69 -10.06 -0.64 -3.14
C GLN A 69 -11.38 -1.19 -3.67
N ALA A 70 -12.06 -0.46 -4.57
CA ALA A 70 -13.25 -0.94 -5.24
C ALA A 70 -12.99 -2.21 -6.06
N ALA A 71 -11.85 -2.26 -6.76
CA ALA A 71 -11.42 -3.43 -7.50
C ALA A 71 -11.22 -4.66 -6.59
N TRP A 72 -10.59 -4.50 -5.43
CA TRP A 72 -10.42 -5.58 -4.47
C TRP A 72 -11.74 -6.08 -3.90
N GLN A 73 -12.66 -5.16 -3.57
CA GLN A 73 -14.00 -5.51 -3.13
C GLN A 73 -14.74 -6.33 -4.20
N TYR A 74 -14.69 -5.87 -5.46
CA TYR A 74 -15.27 -6.58 -6.58
C TYR A 74 -14.71 -8.00 -6.76
N LEU A 75 -13.40 -8.17 -6.66
CA LEU A 75 -12.74 -9.47 -6.80
C LEU A 75 -13.14 -10.44 -5.67
N GLY A 76 -13.41 -9.92 -4.46
CA GLY A 76 -13.92 -10.70 -3.34
C GLY A 76 -15.38 -11.13 -3.51
N ASP A 77 -16.22 -10.23 -4.01
CA ASP A 77 -17.67 -10.44 -4.12
C ASP A 77 -18.10 -11.18 -5.41
N ALA A 78 -17.32 -11.05 -6.50
CA ALA A 78 -17.62 -11.59 -7.82
C ALA A 78 -16.40 -12.34 -8.45
N PRO A 79 -15.93 -13.44 -7.85
CA PRO A 79 -14.69 -14.12 -8.26
C PRO A 79 -14.74 -14.78 -9.66
N SER A 80 -15.93 -14.97 -10.23
CA SER A 80 -16.11 -15.55 -11.57
C SER A 80 -15.94 -14.53 -12.71
N GLU A 81 -16.00 -13.24 -12.42
CA GLU A 81 -15.84 -12.19 -13.42
C GLU A 81 -14.43 -11.60 -13.34
N ARG A 82 -13.77 -11.49 -14.50
CA ARG A 82 -12.43 -10.91 -14.60
C ARG A 82 -12.53 -9.51 -15.22
N PRO A 83 -12.75 -8.46 -14.42
CA PRO A 83 -12.80 -7.09 -14.94
C PRO A 83 -11.41 -6.58 -15.38
N PHE A 84 -10.34 -7.28 -14.99
CA PHE A 84 -8.95 -6.96 -15.31
C PHE A 84 -8.47 -7.70 -16.56
N ASP A 85 -8.78 -7.14 -17.72
CA ASP A 85 -8.16 -7.57 -18.97
C ASP A 85 -6.70 -7.09 -19.10
N THR A 86 -6.03 -7.50 -20.17
CA THR A 86 -4.63 -7.13 -20.45
C THR A 86 -4.41 -5.61 -20.49
N ASP A 87 -5.39 -4.85 -21.00
CA ASP A 87 -5.29 -3.41 -21.12
C ASP A 87 -5.35 -2.74 -19.75
N VAL A 88 -6.35 -3.09 -18.93
CA VAL A 88 -6.48 -2.56 -17.56
C VAL A 88 -5.21 -2.89 -16.75
N MET A 89 -4.68 -4.11 -16.86
CA MET A 89 -3.41 -4.44 -16.22
C MET A 89 -2.28 -3.53 -16.71
N SER A 90 -2.11 -3.33 -18.02
CA SER A 90 -1.07 -2.45 -18.57
C SER A 90 -1.19 -0.99 -18.08
N PHE A 91 -2.42 -0.51 -17.94
CA PHE A 91 -2.74 0.80 -17.40
C PHE A 91 -2.34 0.92 -15.94
N MET A 92 -2.68 -0.09 -15.12
CA MET A 92 -2.30 -0.13 -13.71
C MET A 92 -0.78 -0.15 -13.53
N ASN A 93 -0.05 -0.95 -14.32
CA ASN A 93 1.42 -0.96 -14.27
C ASN A 93 2.00 0.42 -14.64
N SER A 94 1.44 1.11 -15.64
CA SER A 94 1.88 2.45 -16.05
C SER A 94 1.66 3.50 -14.96
N VAL A 95 0.50 3.47 -14.30
CA VAL A 95 0.21 4.36 -13.15
C VAL A 95 1.16 4.07 -12.00
N PHE A 96 1.37 2.79 -11.68
CA PHE A 96 2.24 2.36 -10.59
C PHE A 96 3.66 2.86 -10.80
N GLU A 97 4.19 2.68 -12.02
CA GLU A 97 5.50 3.17 -12.42
C GLU A 97 5.61 4.70 -12.30
N LEU A 98 4.60 5.45 -12.75
CA LEU A 98 4.57 6.91 -12.64
C LEU A 98 4.62 7.37 -11.18
N LEU A 99 3.81 6.77 -10.31
CA LEU A 99 3.75 7.10 -8.89
C LEU A 99 5.11 6.88 -8.22
N ILE A 100 5.77 5.75 -8.51
CA ILE A 100 7.12 5.47 -8.01
C ILE A 100 8.13 6.47 -8.58
N LYS A 101 8.14 6.66 -9.90
CA LYS A 101 9.20 7.41 -10.58
C LYS A 101 9.14 8.90 -10.27
N VAL A 102 7.94 9.46 -10.20
CA VAL A 102 7.72 10.91 -10.19
C VAL A 102 7.13 11.39 -8.87
N TRP A 103 6.06 10.76 -8.35
CA TRP A 103 5.29 11.35 -7.25
C TRP A 103 5.86 11.02 -5.87
N MET A 104 6.34 9.79 -5.68
CA MET A 104 7.01 9.34 -4.45
C MET A 104 8.29 10.15 -4.16
N GLY A 105 8.95 10.68 -5.19
CA GLY A 105 10.14 11.54 -5.06
C GLY A 105 9.83 13.01 -4.79
N SER A 106 8.55 13.40 -4.64
CA SER A 106 8.18 14.81 -4.44
C SER A 106 8.75 15.37 -3.13
N ARG A 107 9.05 16.67 -3.12
CA ARG A 107 9.46 17.39 -1.90
C ARG A 107 8.27 17.62 -0.94
N ASP A 108 7.06 17.60 -1.48
CA ASP A 108 5.83 17.75 -0.71
C ASP A 108 5.49 16.43 0.03
N LEU A 109 5.42 16.49 1.37
CA LEU A 109 5.11 15.34 2.21
C LEU A 109 3.73 14.75 1.92
N LYS A 110 2.73 15.58 1.63
CA LYS A 110 1.36 15.15 1.31
C LYS A 110 1.33 14.40 -0.01
N VAL A 111 2.10 14.86 -1.01
CA VAL A 111 2.27 14.13 -2.28
C VAL A 111 2.92 12.77 -2.03
N ARG A 112 4.02 12.70 -1.25
CA ARG A 112 4.67 11.42 -0.93
C ARG A 112 3.75 10.46 -0.19
N SER A 113 3.09 10.92 0.88
CA SER A 113 2.19 10.11 1.71
C SER A 113 1.01 9.57 0.90
N SER A 114 0.31 10.42 0.16
CA SER A 114 -0.80 10.00 -0.71
C SER A 114 -0.37 9.05 -1.83
N SER A 115 0.83 9.23 -2.39
CA SER A 115 1.37 8.32 -3.41
C SER A 115 1.67 6.94 -2.84
N VAL A 116 2.25 6.88 -1.64
CA VAL A 116 2.52 5.63 -0.93
C VAL A 116 1.22 4.89 -0.57
N GLU A 117 0.20 5.63 -0.13
CA GLU A 117 -1.13 5.06 0.15
C GLU A 117 -1.74 4.42 -1.10
N ALA A 118 -1.74 5.14 -2.22
CA ALA A 118 -2.24 4.61 -3.49
C ALA A 118 -1.45 3.38 -3.95
N LEU A 119 -0.12 3.42 -3.88
CA LEU A 119 0.73 2.29 -4.25
C LEU A 119 0.43 1.06 -3.39
N GLY A 120 0.19 1.23 -2.09
CA GLY A 120 -0.18 0.16 -1.17
C GLY A 120 -1.45 -0.59 -1.59
N GLU A 121 -2.44 0.09 -2.19
CA GLU A 121 -3.65 -0.57 -2.71
C GLU A 121 -3.43 -1.22 -4.09
N MET A 122 -2.45 -0.73 -4.85
CA MET A 122 -2.16 -1.22 -6.21
C MET A 122 -1.35 -2.52 -6.26
N VAL A 123 -0.63 -2.88 -5.19
CA VAL A 123 0.43 -3.92 -5.21
C VAL A 123 -0.01 -5.30 -5.71
N GLY A 124 -1.28 -5.69 -5.57
CA GLY A 124 -1.80 -6.95 -6.12
C GLY A 124 -2.62 -6.78 -7.42
N LEU A 125 -2.72 -5.56 -7.94
CA LEU A 125 -3.33 -5.23 -9.24
C LEU A 125 -2.27 -4.95 -10.32
N VAL A 126 -0.99 -5.11 -9.99
CA VAL A 126 0.15 -4.96 -10.91
C VAL A 126 0.85 -6.29 -11.12
N THR A 127 1.69 -6.37 -12.16
CA THR A 127 2.42 -7.60 -12.45
C THR A 127 3.48 -7.88 -11.39
N ARG A 128 3.75 -9.16 -11.14
CA ARG A 128 4.79 -9.59 -10.21
C ARG A 128 6.18 -9.06 -10.58
N SER A 129 6.49 -8.93 -11.87
CA SER A 129 7.74 -8.34 -12.36
C SER A 129 7.83 -6.84 -12.05
N GLN A 130 6.74 -6.09 -12.30
CA GLN A 130 6.66 -4.67 -11.96
C GLN A 130 6.81 -4.45 -10.45
N LEU A 131 6.09 -5.24 -9.64
CA LEU A 131 6.19 -5.19 -8.18
C LEU A 131 7.64 -5.47 -7.73
N LYS A 132 8.24 -6.57 -8.19
CA LYS A 132 9.62 -6.94 -7.85
C LYS A 132 10.62 -5.82 -8.14
N SER A 133 10.52 -5.21 -9.32
CA SER A 133 11.41 -4.11 -9.71
C SER A 133 11.25 -2.84 -8.86
N ALA A 134 10.09 -2.67 -8.25
CA ALA A 134 9.75 -1.48 -7.46
C ALA A 134 10.18 -1.57 -6.00
N LEU A 135 10.28 -2.79 -5.44
CA LEU A 135 10.56 -3.03 -4.02
C LEU A 135 11.76 -2.24 -3.47
N PRO A 136 12.92 -2.19 -4.15
CA PRO A 136 14.09 -1.48 -3.63
C PRO A 136 13.87 0.03 -3.43
N ARG A 137 12.89 0.62 -4.11
CA ARG A 137 12.56 2.05 -4.00
C ARG A 137 11.37 2.33 -3.09
N ILE A 138 10.35 1.48 -3.14
CA ILE A 138 9.13 1.67 -2.33
C ILE A 138 9.44 1.44 -0.86
N ILE A 139 10.14 0.34 -0.52
CA ILE A 139 10.36 -0.07 0.87
C ILE A 139 11.07 1.02 1.69
N PRO A 140 12.23 1.57 1.26
CA PRO A 140 12.89 2.62 2.03
C PRO A 140 12.04 3.87 2.20
N THR A 141 11.23 4.21 1.19
CA THR A 141 10.36 5.39 1.24
C THR A 141 9.21 5.20 2.23
N MET A 142 8.55 4.04 2.23
CA MET A 142 7.51 3.71 3.21
C MET A 142 8.08 3.71 4.63
N LEU A 143 9.27 3.12 4.83
CA LEU A 143 9.94 3.11 6.14
C LEU A 143 10.32 4.52 6.64
N ASP A 144 10.77 5.43 5.77
CA ASP A 144 11.00 6.83 6.15
C ASP A 144 9.70 7.54 6.56
N LEU A 145 8.60 7.26 5.86
CA LEU A 145 7.28 7.82 6.19
C LEU A 145 6.72 7.26 7.51
N CYS A 146 7.02 6.00 7.85
CA CYS A 146 6.66 5.42 9.15
C CYS A 146 7.30 6.14 10.34
N ARG A 147 8.34 6.96 10.12
CA ARG A 147 9.02 7.75 11.15
C ARG A 147 8.49 9.18 11.28
N LYS A 148 7.48 9.56 10.48
CA LYS A 148 6.89 10.92 10.52
C LYS A 148 5.83 10.98 11.62
N ASP A 149 4.96 12.00 11.55
CA ASP A 149 3.84 12.15 12.47
C ASP A 149 2.89 10.94 12.43
N PRO A 150 2.06 10.75 13.48
CA PRO A 150 1.21 9.56 13.63
C PRO A 150 0.28 9.27 12.45
N GLU A 151 -0.28 10.29 11.79
CA GLU A 151 -1.21 10.10 10.68
C GLU A 151 -0.47 9.56 9.45
N VAL A 152 0.66 10.17 9.10
CA VAL A 152 1.50 9.71 7.99
C VAL A 152 2.08 8.33 8.29
N ALA A 153 2.47 8.07 9.53
CA ALA A 153 3.02 6.78 9.94
C ALA A 153 1.98 5.66 9.83
N PHE A 154 0.72 5.92 10.17
CA PHE A 154 -0.38 4.95 10.02
C PHE A 154 -0.57 4.58 8.54
N VAL A 155 -0.67 5.57 7.66
CA VAL A 155 -0.83 5.38 6.21
C VAL A 155 0.34 4.58 5.63
N ALA A 156 1.57 4.96 5.97
CA ALA A 156 2.76 4.26 5.49
C ALA A 156 2.83 2.82 5.99
N SER A 157 2.47 2.58 7.26
CA SER A 157 2.45 1.24 7.86
C SER A 157 1.44 0.32 7.18
N HIS A 158 0.22 0.82 6.92
CA HIS A 158 -0.81 0.08 6.20
C HIS A 158 -0.37 -0.27 4.77
N SER A 159 0.20 0.72 4.07
CA SER A 159 0.69 0.53 2.69
C SER A 159 1.84 -0.47 2.62
N LEU A 160 2.73 -0.44 3.61
CA LEU A 160 3.83 -1.39 3.75
C LEU A 160 3.32 -2.80 4.05
N HIS A 161 2.28 -2.94 4.89
CA HIS A 161 1.65 -4.22 5.13
C HIS A 161 1.11 -4.84 3.84
N ASN A 162 0.36 -4.07 3.04
CA ASN A 162 -0.14 -4.55 1.75
C ASN A 162 1.01 -4.94 0.79
N LEU A 163 2.07 -4.12 0.75
CA LEU A 163 3.25 -4.41 -0.05
C LEU A 163 3.91 -5.73 0.34
N LEU A 164 4.11 -5.96 1.64
CA LEU A 164 4.70 -7.18 2.15
C LEU A 164 3.78 -8.39 1.91
N ASN A 165 2.47 -8.25 2.12
CA ASN A 165 1.47 -9.27 1.78
C ASN A 165 1.65 -9.74 0.33
N ALA A 166 1.60 -8.81 -0.62
CA ALA A 166 1.71 -9.12 -2.04
C ALA A 166 3.09 -9.68 -2.43
N SER A 167 4.15 -9.27 -1.70
CA SER A 167 5.52 -9.69 -1.98
C SER A 167 5.84 -11.08 -1.42
N LEU A 168 5.24 -11.47 -0.31
CA LEU A 168 5.55 -12.69 0.42
C LEU A 168 4.54 -13.82 0.18
N LEU A 169 3.26 -13.49 -0.01
CA LEU A 169 2.14 -14.44 -0.08
C LEU A 169 1.56 -14.57 -1.50
N SER A 170 2.42 -14.77 -2.49
CA SER A 170 1.97 -14.94 -3.88
C SER A 170 1.74 -16.41 -4.23
N GLU A 171 0.57 -16.74 -4.77
CA GLU A 171 0.29 -18.07 -5.35
C GLU A 171 1.11 -18.33 -6.64
N SER A 172 1.64 -17.27 -7.25
CA SER A 172 2.27 -17.33 -8.58
C SER A 172 3.79 -17.59 -8.56
N GLY A 173 4.40 -17.78 -7.38
CA GLY A 173 5.83 -18.06 -7.27
C GLY A 173 6.41 -17.82 -5.88
N PRO A 174 7.74 -17.99 -5.71
CA PRO A 174 8.38 -17.78 -4.41
C PRO A 174 8.25 -16.32 -3.93
N PRO A 175 8.53 -16.04 -2.65
CA PRO A 175 8.61 -14.67 -2.14
C PRO A 175 9.51 -13.77 -3.01
N LEU A 176 9.12 -12.51 -3.15
CA LEU A 176 9.85 -11.50 -3.91
C LEU A 176 11.03 -10.89 -3.16
N LEU A 177 10.96 -10.95 -1.83
CA LEU A 177 11.98 -10.48 -0.92
C LEU A 177 12.74 -11.67 -0.37
N ASP A 178 14.06 -11.55 -0.27
CA ASP A 178 14.85 -12.52 0.46
C ASP A 178 14.78 -12.29 1.97
N PHE A 179 15.41 -13.20 2.71
CA PHE A 179 15.38 -13.16 4.17
C PHE A 179 16.17 -11.99 4.76
N GLU A 180 17.25 -11.56 4.11
CA GLU A 180 18.09 -10.46 4.57
C GLU A 180 17.35 -9.12 4.40
N GLU A 181 16.73 -8.92 3.25
CA GLU A 181 15.86 -7.78 2.97
C GLU A 181 14.70 -7.70 3.97
N LEU A 182 14.02 -8.83 4.22
CA LEU A 182 12.94 -8.89 5.21
C LEU A 182 13.43 -8.56 6.62
N THR A 183 14.62 -9.03 6.99
CA THR A 183 15.25 -8.78 8.29
C THR A 183 15.52 -7.28 8.50
N VAL A 184 16.06 -6.60 7.49
CA VAL A 184 16.33 -5.15 7.57
C VAL A 184 15.02 -4.36 7.77
N ILE A 185 13.96 -4.74 7.07
CA ILE A 185 12.63 -4.11 7.21
C ILE A 185 12.10 -4.30 8.63
N LEU A 186 12.19 -5.52 9.15
CA LEU A 186 11.76 -5.89 10.50
C LEU A 186 12.49 -5.08 11.58
N VAL A 187 13.82 -5.07 11.53
CA VAL A 187 14.66 -4.33 12.47
C VAL A 187 14.36 -2.84 12.40
N THR A 188 14.04 -2.31 11.22
CA THR A 188 13.67 -0.90 11.06
C THR A 188 12.32 -0.55 11.68
N LEU A 189 11.35 -1.47 11.64
CA LEU A 189 10.01 -1.25 12.19
C LEU A 189 9.96 -1.44 13.70
N LEU A 190 10.86 -2.24 14.27
CA LEU A 190 10.83 -2.62 15.69
C LEU A 190 10.88 -1.41 16.65
N PRO A 191 11.73 -0.38 16.45
CA PRO A 191 11.74 0.81 17.30
C PRO A 191 10.46 1.66 17.18
N LEU A 192 9.77 1.58 16.04
CA LEU A 192 8.52 2.30 15.81
C LEU A 192 7.37 1.65 16.57
N VAL A 193 7.45 0.34 16.83
CA VAL A 193 6.52 -0.38 17.72
C VAL A 193 6.78 -0.03 19.18
N SER A 194 8.05 0.07 19.59
CA SER A 194 8.45 0.16 21.00
C SER A 194 8.15 1.55 21.62
N VAL A 195 8.34 2.63 20.86
CA VAL A 195 8.15 4.03 21.30
C VAL A 195 6.67 4.41 21.50
N ASN A 196 5.75 3.76 20.79
CA ASN A 196 4.33 4.12 20.78
C ASN A 196 3.49 3.57 21.95
N ASN A 197 4.12 3.02 23.00
CA ASN A 197 3.45 2.58 24.23
C ASN A 197 3.20 3.73 25.24
N SER A 198 3.17 4.99 24.79
CA SER A 198 2.92 6.15 25.65
C SER A 198 1.55 6.77 25.36
N LYS A 199 0.55 6.33 26.14
CA LYS A 199 -0.73 6.96 26.55
C LYS A 199 -1.68 7.67 25.56
N ASP A 200 -1.31 8.00 24.32
CA ASP A 200 -2.22 8.56 23.30
C ASP A 200 -2.59 7.50 22.25
N GLU A 201 -3.42 6.54 22.66
CA GLU A 201 -3.43 5.16 22.17
C GLU A 201 -4.34 4.79 20.98
N HIS A 202 -5.02 5.71 20.29
CA HIS A 202 -6.13 5.25 19.43
C HIS A 202 -5.83 4.93 17.96
N TYR A 203 -4.85 5.58 17.33
CA TYR A 203 -4.62 5.45 15.87
C TYR A 203 -3.39 4.62 15.52
N VAL A 204 -2.31 4.82 16.27
CA VAL A 204 -1.04 4.14 16.04
C VAL A 204 -1.13 2.65 16.42
N SER A 205 -1.95 2.30 17.41
CA SER A 205 -2.10 0.92 17.88
C SER A 205 -2.75 -0.02 16.86
N LYS A 206 -3.60 0.45 15.93
CA LYS A 206 -4.22 -0.42 14.93
C LYS A 206 -3.25 -0.82 13.82
N GLY A 207 -2.55 0.14 13.21
CA GLY A 207 -1.59 -0.13 12.12
C GLY A 207 -0.40 -0.98 12.59
N LEU A 208 0.10 -0.71 13.80
CA LEU A 208 1.16 -1.51 14.42
C LEU A 208 0.69 -2.90 14.85
N LYS A 209 -0.54 -3.03 15.34
CA LYS A 209 -1.13 -4.34 15.65
C LYS A 209 -1.32 -5.17 14.38
N PHE A 210 -1.71 -4.57 13.26
CA PHE A 210 -1.77 -5.24 11.95
C PHE A 210 -0.38 -5.74 11.51
N LEU A 211 0.66 -4.90 11.61
CA LEU A 211 2.03 -5.34 11.32
C LEU A 211 2.50 -6.46 12.26
N LEU A 212 2.23 -6.35 13.56
CA LEU A 212 2.57 -7.39 14.55
C LEU A 212 1.78 -8.69 14.33
N ASP A 213 0.49 -8.63 14.01
CA ASP A 213 -0.34 -9.79 13.72
C ASP A 213 0.05 -10.44 12.38
N TYR A 214 0.45 -9.62 11.40
CA TYR A 214 1.04 -10.10 10.16
C TYR A 214 2.39 -10.78 10.39
N PHE A 215 3.26 -10.21 11.24
CA PHE A 215 4.51 -10.85 11.64
C PHE A 215 4.27 -12.17 12.38
N LYS A 216 3.25 -12.27 13.24
CA LYS A 216 2.83 -13.54 13.84
C LYS A 216 2.41 -14.58 12.79
N SER A 217 1.82 -14.15 11.69
CA SER A 217 1.40 -15.03 10.59
C SER A 217 2.55 -15.46 9.67
N ILE A 218 3.59 -14.63 9.49
CA ILE A 218 4.76 -14.96 8.65
C ILE A 218 5.83 -15.74 9.41
N MET A 219 6.00 -15.48 10.70
CA MET A 219 7.02 -16.13 11.55
C MET A 219 7.04 -17.68 11.49
N PRO A 220 5.92 -18.42 11.33
CA PRO A 220 5.94 -19.86 11.11
C PRO A 220 6.61 -20.29 9.79
N HIS A 221 6.63 -19.39 8.80
CA HIS A 221 7.28 -19.60 7.49
C HIS A 221 8.74 -19.15 7.47
N VAL A 222 9.18 -18.38 8.48
CA VAL A 222 10.57 -17.99 8.71
C VAL A 222 11.18 -19.00 9.68
N ASN A 223 12.20 -19.75 9.26
CA ASN A 223 12.78 -20.85 10.02
C ASN A 223 13.06 -20.48 11.51
N VAL A 224 12.79 -21.39 12.45
CA VAL A 224 12.87 -21.12 13.91
C VAL A 224 14.24 -20.60 14.35
N CYS A 225 15.32 -21.06 13.73
CA CYS A 225 16.68 -20.55 13.97
C CYS A 225 16.87 -19.09 13.50
N CYS A 226 16.15 -18.66 12.46
CA CYS A 226 16.19 -17.30 11.93
C CYS A 226 15.43 -16.31 12.82
N GLY A 227 14.31 -16.74 13.41
CA GLY A 227 13.60 -15.96 14.43
C GLY A 227 14.46 -15.69 15.68
N GLN A 228 15.38 -16.60 16.02
CA GLN A 228 16.34 -16.43 17.11
C GLN A 228 17.48 -15.46 16.77
N LEU A 229 17.92 -15.40 15.50
CA LEU A 229 18.94 -14.44 15.05
C LEU A 229 18.41 -13.01 15.00
N LEU A 230 17.20 -12.83 14.44
CA LEU A 230 16.47 -11.56 14.49
C LEU A 230 16.30 -11.04 15.93
N TRP A 231 16.14 -11.95 16.90
CA TRP A 231 16.01 -11.63 18.32
C TRP A 231 17.32 -11.17 19.00
N GLN A 232 18.47 -11.66 18.52
CA GLN A 232 19.79 -11.24 19.01
C GLN A 232 20.16 -9.83 18.56
N GLU A 233 19.69 -9.41 17.38
CA GLU A 233 19.90 -8.07 16.83
C GLU A 233 18.97 -7.00 17.44
N VAL A 234 17.95 -7.40 18.20
CA VAL A 234 17.06 -6.47 18.91
C VAL A 234 17.75 -5.86 20.14
N PRO A 235 17.76 -4.53 20.31
CA PRO A 235 18.33 -3.88 21.49
C PRO A 235 17.71 -4.41 22.80
N PRO A 236 18.50 -4.61 23.88
CA PRO A 236 18.02 -5.22 25.14
C PRO A 236 16.85 -4.49 25.83
N LYS A 237 16.64 -3.19 25.52
CA LYS A 237 15.51 -2.41 26.02
C LYS A 237 14.18 -2.81 25.37
N GLU A 238 14.21 -3.25 24.11
CA GLU A 238 13.03 -3.63 23.32
C GLU A 238 12.69 -5.11 23.47
N GLN A 239 13.66 -5.94 23.83
CA GLN A 239 13.46 -7.34 24.21
C GLN A 239 12.44 -7.46 25.38
N ARG A 240 12.46 -6.53 26.35
CA ARG A 240 11.58 -6.55 27.52
C ARG A 240 10.09 -6.36 27.21
N ALA A 241 9.74 -5.53 26.21
CA ALA A 241 8.35 -5.37 25.76
C ALA A 241 7.85 -6.61 25.00
N SER A 242 8.78 -7.33 24.36
CA SER A 242 8.51 -8.49 23.52
C SER A 242 8.59 -9.84 24.28
N HIS A 243 9.18 -9.87 25.48
CA HIS A 243 9.27 -11.07 26.34
C HIS A 243 7.91 -11.64 26.78
N SER A 244 6.84 -10.83 26.90
CA SER A 244 5.49 -11.37 27.19
C SER A 244 4.86 -12.12 26.01
N TRP A 245 5.40 -11.93 24.79
CA TRP A 245 4.83 -12.45 23.55
C TRP A 245 5.49 -13.76 23.12
N LEU A 246 6.82 -13.88 23.23
CA LEU A 246 7.55 -15.13 22.96
C LEU A 246 7.26 -16.23 23.98
N GLY A 247 6.98 -15.87 25.24
CA GLY A 247 6.59 -16.84 26.28
C GLY A 247 5.30 -17.62 25.97
N ARG A 248 4.46 -17.13 25.04
CA ARG A 248 3.28 -17.86 24.55
C ARG A 248 3.56 -18.69 23.30
N LEU A 249 4.51 -18.28 22.45
CA LEU A 249 4.90 -19.03 21.25
C LEU A 249 5.73 -20.28 21.58
N VAL A 250 6.59 -20.23 22.61
CA VAL A 250 7.35 -21.41 23.09
C VAL A 250 6.45 -22.47 23.75
N ARG A 251 5.23 -22.10 24.16
CA ARG A 251 4.24 -23.04 24.73
C ARG A 251 3.32 -23.71 23.70
N ILE A 252 3.43 -23.37 22.42
CA ILE A 252 2.76 -24.12 21.35
C ILE A 252 3.76 -25.17 20.84
N ARG A 253 4.00 -26.16 21.70
CA ARG A 253 4.46 -27.50 21.35
C ARG A 253 3.71 -28.47 22.23
#